data_AF-A0A6B2TIL0-F1
#
_entry.id   AF-A0A6B2TIL0-F1
#
_cell.length_a   1.000
_cell.length_b   1.000
_cell.length_c   1.000
_cell.angle_alpha   90.00
_cell.angle_beta   90.00
_cell.angle_gamma   90.00
#
_symmetry.space_group_name_H-M   'P 1'
#
loop_
_entity.id
_entity.type
_entity.pdbx_description
1 polymer ?
#
loop_
_entity_poly.entity_id
_entity_poly.type
_entity_poly.pdbx_seq_one_letter_code
_entity_poly.pdbx_strand_id
1 'polypeptide(L)'
;DYTYGRPARRSAGVPGVVLPSLRRRPPRVCVVIDTSGSVSDAELGSALLEVTAISRAVGGRRDLVTALPCDAAAPSVHSLCRAEGIPLVGGGGTDLRAGFARALRARPAPDIVVVLTDGQTPWPRTRPACRTVVGLFPRAGRARSWDEDDPDHVPDTPPAWARVVEIG
;
A
#
# COMPACT_ATOMS: atom_id res chain seq x y z
N ASP A 1 -9.75 15.44 17.24
CA ASP A 1 -10.76 16.18 16.46
C ASP A 1 -12.16 15.67 16.72
N TYR A 2 -12.96 16.44 17.47
CA TYR A 2 -14.40 16.21 17.62
C TYR A 2 -15.15 17.17 16.69
N THR A 3 -16.04 16.64 15.86
CA THR A 3 -16.95 17.43 15.02
C THR A 3 -18.38 17.18 15.48
N TYR A 4 -19.07 18.24 15.90
CA TYR A 4 -20.48 18.19 16.30
C TYR A 4 -21.36 18.22 15.04
N GLY A 5 -21.96 17.08 14.70
CA GLY A 5 -22.97 16.98 13.64
C GLY A 5 -24.38 16.87 14.22
N ARG A 6 -25.39 17.30 13.44
CA ARG A 6 -26.81 17.27 13.83
C ARG A 6 -27.23 15.85 14.29
N PRO A 7 -27.85 15.70 15.47
CA PRO A 7 -28.20 14.40 16.04
C PRO A 7 -29.08 13.55 15.10
N ALA A 8 -28.79 12.26 15.02
CA ALA A 8 -29.62 11.30 14.29
C ALA A 8 -31.02 11.24 14.93
N ARG A 9 -32.08 11.35 14.13
CA ARG A 9 -33.49 11.35 14.60
C ARG A 9 -33.92 10.09 15.37
N ARG A 10 -33.11 9.03 15.40
CA ARG A 10 -33.36 7.80 16.18
C ARG A 10 -32.71 7.80 17.58
N SER A 11 -32.13 8.92 18.03
CA SER A 11 -31.75 9.09 19.44
C SER A 11 -32.88 9.80 20.20
N ALA A 12 -34.05 9.15 20.29
CA ALA A 12 -35.19 9.65 21.06
C ALA A 12 -35.21 9.09 22.50
N GLY A 13 -34.03 8.81 23.07
CA GLY A 13 -33.91 8.18 24.40
C GLY A 13 -33.45 9.10 25.53
N VAL A 14 -32.89 10.28 25.24
CA VAL A 14 -32.41 11.21 26.29
C VAL A 14 -32.59 12.67 25.82
N PRO A 15 -33.52 13.44 26.39
CA PRO A 15 -33.64 14.87 26.10
C PRO A 15 -32.37 15.61 26.57
N GLY A 16 -31.77 16.42 25.70
CA GLY A 16 -30.68 17.34 26.08
C GLY A 16 -29.25 16.82 25.97
N VAL A 17 -29.01 15.60 25.48
CA VAL A 17 -27.65 15.06 25.28
C VAL A 17 -27.32 14.95 23.79
N VAL A 18 -26.43 15.79 23.29
CA VAL A 18 -25.74 15.55 22.02
C VAL A 18 -24.63 14.54 22.29
N LEU A 19 -24.91 13.25 22.07
CA LEU A 19 -23.86 12.24 22.09
C LEU A 19 -22.89 12.52 20.93
N PRO A 20 -21.57 12.58 21.16
CA PRO A 20 -20.62 12.72 20.08
C PRO A 20 -20.75 11.52 19.14
N SER A 21 -21.29 11.73 17.94
CA SER A 21 -21.16 10.76 16.88
C SER A 21 -19.68 10.67 16.53
N LEU A 22 -19.01 9.58 16.89
CA LEU A 22 -17.65 9.29 16.46
C LEU A 22 -17.69 9.03 14.94
N ARG A 23 -17.68 10.09 14.13
CA ARG A 23 -17.53 9.96 12.69
C ARG A 23 -16.08 9.55 12.43
N ARG A 24 -15.80 8.25 12.47
CA ARG A 24 -14.55 7.71 11.95
C ARG A 24 -14.55 7.99 10.45
N ARG A 25 -13.69 8.90 9.99
CA ARG A 25 -13.36 9.03 8.58
C ARG A 25 -12.30 7.96 8.30
N PRO A 26 -12.64 6.85 7.64
CA PRO A 26 -11.64 5.84 7.30
C PRO A 26 -10.53 6.47 6.44
N PRO A 27 -9.26 6.09 6.67
CA PRO A 27 -8.13 6.67 5.97
C PRO A 27 -8.16 6.29 4.48
N ARG A 28 -7.63 7.17 3.64
CA ARG A 28 -7.33 6.87 2.24
C ARG A 28 -5.97 6.20 2.16
N VAL A 29 -5.94 5.03 1.55
CA VAL A 29 -4.76 4.19 1.41
C VAL A 29 -4.39 4.11 -0.06
N CYS A 30 -3.15 4.44 -0.39
CA CYS A 30 -2.56 4.11 -1.68
C CYS A 30 -1.61 2.93 -1.52
N VAL A 31 -1.90 1.83 -2.19
CA VAL A 31 -1.05 0.63 -2.20
C VAL A 31 -0.17 0.68 -3.44
N VAL A 32 1.15 0.66 -3.27
CA VAL A 32 2.12 0.46 -4.35
C VAL A 32 2.50 -1.01 -4.34
N ILE A 33 2.29 -1.70 -5.45
CA ILE A 33 2.58 -3.12 -5.60
C ILE A 33 3.81 -3.22 -6.49
N ASP A 34 4.87 -3.80 -5.96
CA ASP A 34 6.04 -4.16 -6.74
C ASP A 34 5.69 -5.28 -7.72
N THR A 35 5.97 -5.05 -8.99
CA THR A 35 5.69 -5.99 -10.08
C THR A 35 6.92 -6.20 -10.94
N SER A 36 8.11 -6.00 -10.36
CA SER A 36 9.39 -6.28 -11.02
C SER A 36 9.63 -7.77 -11.23
N GLY A 37 10.69 -8.08 -11.99
CA GLY A 37 11.05 -9.46 -12.30
C GLY A 37 11.47 -10.31 -11.10
N SER A 38 11.87 -9.69 -9.97
CA SER A 38 12.24 -10.41 -8.75
C SER A 38 11.04 -10.87 -7.91
N VAL A 39 9.83 -10.41 -8.25
CA VAL A 39 8.58 -10.76 -7.57
C VAL A 39 7.91 -11.95 -8.27
N SER A 40 7.70 -13.02 -7.52
CA SER A 40 7.04 -14.24 -7.99
C SER A 40 5.51 -14.14 -8.05
N ASP A 41 4.87 -15.04 -8.81
CA ASP A 41 3.41 -15.16 -8.86
C ASP A 41 2.77 -15.40 -7.49
N ALA A 42 3.46 -16.13 -6.60
CA ALA A 42 2.98 -16.38 -5.24
C ALA A 42 2.99 -15.08 -4.41
N GLU A 43 4.05 -14.28 -4.52
CA GLU A 43 4.17 -13.00 -3.84
C GLU A 43 3.15 -11.98 -4.39
N LEU A 44 2.92 -11.96 -5.70
CA LEU A 44 1.84 -11.19 -6.33
C LEU A 44 0.47 -11.63 -5.83
N GLY A 45 0.24 -12.95 -5.69
CA GLY A 45 -0.96 -13.50 -5.08
C GLY A 45 -1.19 -13.00 -3.66
N SER A 46 -0.17 -13.05 -2.81
CA SER A 46 -0.21 -12.50 -1.45
C SER A 46 -0.46 -10.99 -1.45
N ALA A 47 0.14 -10.23 -2.37
CA ALA A 47 -0.10 -8.80 -2.48
C ALA A 47 -1.57 -8.48 -2.77
N LEU A 48 -2.23 -9.25 -3.65
CA LEU A 48 -3.65 -9.08 -3.95
C LEU A 48 -4.54 -9.43 -2.75
N LEU A 49 -4.18 -10.44 -1.97
CA LEU A 49 -4.85 -10.76 -0.71
C LEU A 49 -4.76 -9.61 0.29
N GLU A 50 -3.58 -9.02 0.44
CA GLU A 50 -3.34 -7.86 1.31
C GLU A 50 -4.13 -6.62 0.85
N VAL A 51 -4.14 -6.30 -0.44
CA VAL A 51 -4.97 -5.21 -0.98
C VAL A 51 -6.46 -5.42 -0.63
N THR A 52 -6.92 -6.67 -0.73
CA THR A 52 -8.30 -7.02 -0.41
C THR A 52 -8.57 -6.91 1.09
N ALA A 53 -7.65 -7.34 1.94
CA ALA A 53 -7.74 -7.20 3.39
C ALA A 53 -7.76 -5.73 3.84
N ILE A 54 -6.88 -4.90 3.26
CA ILE A 54 -6.84 -3.45 3.49
C ILE A 54 -8.16 -2.80 3.09
N SER A 55 -8.69 -3.13 1.91
CA SER A 55 -9.97 -2.62 1.42
C SER A 55 -11.12 -2.92 2.38
N ARG A 56 -11.17 -4.16 2.91
CA ARG A 56 -12.15 -4.55 3.94
C ARG A 56 -11.96 -3.77 5.24
N ALA A 57 -10.71 -3.62 5.71
CA ALA A 57 -10.39 -2.94 6.96
C ALA A 57 -10.75 -1.44 6.95
N VAL A 58 -10.66 -0.76 5.80
CA VAL A 58 -11.04 0.65 5.66
C VAL A 58 -12.54 0.86 5.39
N GLY A 59 -13.35 -0.21 5.46
CA GLY A 59 -14.81 -0.12 5.35
C GLY A 59 -15.37 -0.41 3.96
N GLY A 60 -14.59 -1.05 3.07
CA GLY A 60 -15.05 -1.57 1.78
C GLY A 60 -15.47 -0.51 0.75
N ARG A 61 -15.26 0.77 1.04
CA ARG A 61 -15.58 1.86 0.12
C ARG A 61 -14.52 1.96 -0.97
N ARG A 62 -14.97 2.04 -2.22
CA ARG A 62 -14.13 2.03 -3.43
C ARG A 62 -13.23 3.26 -3.58
N ASP A 63 -13.57 4.38 -2.93
CA ASP A 63 -12.81 5.63 -3.01
C ASP A 63 -11.68 5.75 -1.98
N LEU A 64 -11.49 4.74 -1.14
CA LEU A 64 -10.53 4.77 -0.02
C LEU A 64 -9.27 3.97 -0.28
N VAL A 65 -9.26 3.05 -1.25
CA VAL A 65 -8.06 2.28 -1.61
C VAL A 65 -7.75 2.47 -3.07
N THR A 66 -6.51 2.80 -3.39
CA THR A 66 -5.99 2.87 -4.76
C THR A 66 -4.74 2.00 -4.83
N ALA A 67 -4.74 0.97 -5.68
CA ALA A 67 -3.56 0.15 -5.93
C ALA A 67 -2.86 0.59 -7.23
N LEU A 68 -1.53 0.65 -7.19
CA LEU A 68 -0.63 1.11 -8.25
C LEU A 68 0.47 0.06 -8.47
N PRO A 69 0.56 -0.59 -9.65
CA PRO A 69 1.72 -1.41 -9.96
C PRO A 69 2.97 -0.55 -10.19
N CYS A 70 4.13 -1.07 -9.82
CA CYS A 70 5.42 -0.42 -9.92
C CYS A 70 6.46 -1.40 -10.48
N ASP A 71 6.83 -1.20 -11.75
CA ASP A 71 7.94 -1.86 -12.45
C ASP A 71 8.64 -0.78 -13.30
N ALA A 72 9.96 -0.83 -13.40
CA ALA A 72 10.72 0.04 -14.30
C ALA A 72 10.43 -0.21 -15.79
N ALA A 73 10.00 -1.42 -16.17
CA ALA A 73 9.75 -1.80 -17.56
C ALA A 73 8.31 -1.54 -18.05
N ALA A 74 7.34 -1.38 -17.16
CA ALA A 74 5.93 -1.28 -17.55
C ALA A 74 5.44 0.20 -17.59
N PRO A 75 5.11 0.76 -18.76
CA PRO A 75 4.40 2.04 -18.85
C PRO A 75 2.93 1.83 -18.47
N SER A 76 2.68 1.66 -17.18
CA SER A 76 1.41 1.81 -16.45
C SER A 76 0.14 1.19 -17.03
N VAL A 77 -0.52 0.32 -16.24
CA VAL A 77 -1.97 0.11 -16.40
C VAL A 77 -2.70 -0.09 -15.06
N HIS A 78 -3.84 0.61 -14.95
CA HIS A 78 -4.96 0.49 -14.00
C HIS A 78 -4.84 1.04 -12.57
N SER A 79 -5.77 1.98 -12.25
CA SER A 79 -6.28 2.16 -10.89
C SER A 79 -7.07 0.90 -10.54
N LEU A 80 -6.48 0.04 -9.71
CA LEU A 80 -7.05 -1.23 -9.29
C LEU A 80 -8.26 -1.02 -8.36
N CYS A 81 -9.42 -0.77 -8.96
CA CYS A 81 -10.72 -1.06 -8.37
C CYS A 81 -11.22 -2.42 -8.90
N ARG A 82 -10.41 -3.47 -8.76
CA ARG A 82 -10.83 -4.85 -9.03
C ARG A 82 -9.88 -5.83 -8.39
N ALA A 83 -10.38 -6.62 -7.45
CA ALA A 83 -9.69 -7.81 -6.94
C ALA A 83 -9.83 -9.00 -7.91
N GLU A 84 -9.86 -8.76 -9.22
CA GLU A 84 -9.98 -9.82 -10.23
C GLU A 84 -9.16 -9.48 -11.47
N GLY A 85 -8.09 -10.25 -11.67
CA GLY A 85 -7.39 -10.46 -12.93
C GLY A 85 -6.76 -9.23 -13.57
N ILE A 86 -5.48 -8.97 -13.28
CA ILE A 86 -4.62 -8.14 -14.12
C ILE A 86 -3.44 -9.00 -14.58
N PRO A 87 -3.07 -8.99 -15.88
CA PRO A 87 -1.78 -9.48 -16.32
C PRO A 87 -0.70 -8.51 -15.84
N LEU A 88 0.01 -8.91 -14.78
CA LEU A 88 1.19 -8.21 -14.29
C LEU A 88 2.39 -8.84 -14.99
N VAL A 89 2.80 -8.27 -16.13
CA VAL A 89 4.03 -8.69 -16.81
C VAL A 89 5.17 -7.90 -16.19
N GLY A 90 5.89 -8.52 -15.26
CA GLY A 90 7.12 -7.99 -14.67
C GLY A 90 8.36 -8.47 -15.43
N GLY A 91 9.36 -7.61 -15.60
CA GLY A 91 10.62 -8.00 -16.25
C GLY A 91 11.79 -7.02 -16.12
N GLY A 92 11.60 -5.86 -15.46
CA GLY A 92 12.68 -4.94 -15.11
C GLY A 92 12.91 -4.88 -13.59
N GLY A 93 13.89 -4.09 -13.15
CA GLY A 93 14.05 -3.74 -11.73
C GLY A 93 12.94 -2.81 -11.20
N THR A 94 12.93 -2.53 -9.90
CA THR A 94 11.92 -1.65 -9.27
C THR A 94 12.53 -0.30 -8.91
N ASP A 95 11.85 0.82 -9.20
CA ASP A 95 12.18 2.12 -8.59
C ASP A 95 11.01 2.61 -7.72
N LEU A 96 11.02 2.26 -6.43
CA LEU A 96 9.99 2.72 -5.51
C LEU A 96 9.96 4.25 -5.35
N ARG A 97 11.04 4.99 -5.64
CA ARG A 97 11.00 6.46 -5.61
C ARG A 97 9.94 6.98 -6.60
N ALA A 98 9.87 6.37 -7.78
CA ALA A 98 8.85 6.68 -8.79
C ALA A 98 7.45 6.26 -8.31
N GLY A 99 7.32 5.08 -7.69
CA GLY A 99 6.08 4.59 -7.07
C GLY A 99 5.52 5.54 -6.00
N PHE A 100 6.36 5.97 -5.06
CA PHE A 100 6.00 6.97 -4.04
C PHE A 100 5.62 8.31 -4.66
N ALA A 101 6.39 8.80 -5.64
CA ALA A 101 6.09 10.07 -6.30
C ALA A 101 4.72 10.01 -6.99
N ARG A 102 4.36 8.88 -7.61
CA ARG A 102 3.03 8.67 -8.21
C ARG A 102 1.94 8.63 -7.15
N ALA A 103 2.12 7.86 -6.08
CA ALA A 103 1.16 7.75 -4.99
C ALA A 103 0.86 9.12 -4.35
N LEU A 104 1.89 9.93 -4.11
CA LEU A 104 1.76 11.25 -3.48
C LEU A 104 1.13 12.32 -4.38
N ARG A 105 1.11 12.11 -5.70
CA ARG A 105 0.40 12.99 -6.65
C ARG A 105 -1.10 12.71 -6.72
N ALA A 106 -1.59 11.61 -6.14
CA ALA A 106 -3.01 11.28 -6.17
C ALA A 106 -3.87 12.41 -5.54
N ARG A 107 -5.05 12.62 -6.12
CA ARG A 107 -6.02 13.61 -5.63
C ARG A 107 -7.36 12.91 -5.39
N PRO A 108 -7.87 12.88 -4.14
CA PRO A 108 -7.25 13.41 -2.91
C PRO A 108 -5.96 12.68 -2.52
N ALA A 109 -5.08 13.36 -1.78
CA ALA A 109 -3.82 12.77 -1.31
C ALA A 109 -4.10 11.61 -0.33
N PRO A 110 -3.24 10.57 -0.33
CA PRO A 110 -3.39 9.45 0.58
C PRO A 110 -3.02 9.84 2.02
N ASP A 111 -3.75 9.29 2.99
CA ASP A 111 -3.39 9.38 4.41
C ASP A 111 -2.29 8.36 4.76
N ILE A 112 -2.25 7.24 4.01
CA ILE A 112 -1.30 6.14 4.17
C ILE A 112 -0.85 5.65 2.79
N VAL A 113 0.47 5.46 2.63
CA VAL A 113 1.04 4.66 1.54
C VAL A 113 1.44 3.30 2.10
N VAL A 114 0.96 2.24 1.47
CA VAL A 114 1.40 0.86 1.73
C VAL A 114 2.22 0.41 0.53
N VAL A 115 3.39 -0.15 0.74
CA VAL A 115 4.21 -0.74 -0.33
C VAL A 115 4.28 -2.24 -0.11
N LEU A 116 4.03 -3.04 -1.14
CA LEU A 116 4.17 -4.49 -1.12
C LEU A 116 5.31 -4.85 -2.07
N THR A 117 6.44 -5.33 -1.55
CA THR A 117 7.69 -5.52 -2.30
C THR A 117 8.53 -6.61 -1.66
N ASP A 118 9.46 -7.14 -2.45
CA ASP A 118 10.49 -8.06 -1.99
C ASP A 118 11.72 -7.34 -1.39
N GLY A 119 11.73 -6.00 -1.47
CA GLY A 119 12.75 -5.10 -0.93
C GLY A 119 13.88 -4.76 -1.90
N GLN A 120 13.94 -5.32 -3.11
CA GLN A 120 15.03 -5.12 -4.08
C GLN A 120 14.87 -3.83 -4.89
N THR A 121 15.01 -2.68 -4.21
CA THR A 121 14.69 -1.39 -4.82
C THR A 121 15.34 -0.21 -4.10
N PRO A 122 15.70 0.88 -4.81
CA PRO A 122 16.06 2.14 -4.17
C PRO A 122 14.86 2.77 -3.46
N TRP A 123 15.03 3.07 -2.18
CA TRP A 123 14.02 3.73 -1.36
C TRP A 123 14.04 5.26 -1.50
N PRO A 124 12.91 5.96 -1.27
CA PRO A 124 12.92 7.41 -1.11
C PRO A 124 13.82 7.84 0.06
N ARG A 125 14.72 8.78 -0.22
CA ARG A 125 15.62 9.35 0.81
C ARG A 125 14.87 10.21 1.83
N THR A 126 13.80 10.87 1.39
CA THR A 126 12.99 11.75 2.23
C THR A 126 11.70 11.07 2.64
N ARG A 127 11.37 11.16 3.92
CA ARG A 127 10.11 10.65 4.47
C ARG A 127 8.91 11.34 3.79
N PRO A 128 7.95 10.58 3.23
CA PRO A 128 6.68 11.10 2.75
C PRO A 128 5.87 11.80 3.86
N ALA A 129 5.03 12.76 3.49
CA ALA A 129 4.17 13.47 4.44
C ALA A 129 3.08 12.57 5.07
N CYS A 130 2.69 11.49 4.37
CA CYS A 130 1.74 10.51 4.86
C CYS A 130 2.42 9.41 5.69
N ARG A 131 1.62 8.59 6.39
CA ARG A 131 2.17 7.38 7.02
C ARG A 131 2.62 6.40 5.94
N THR A 132 3.65 5.61 6.25
CA THR A 132 4.13 4.58 5.33
C THR A 132 4.26 3.24 6.03
N VAL A 133 3.73 2.21 5.38
CA VAL A 133 3.88 0.80 5.75
C VAL A 133 4.54 0.07 4.58
N VAL A 134 5.51 -0.79 4.88
CA VAL A 134 6.15 -1.68 3.91
C VAL A 134 5.80 -3.11 4.30
N GLY A 135 5.05 -3.79 3.44
CA GLY A 135 4.83 -5.22 3.47
C GLY A 135 5.94 -5.91 2.68
N LEU A 136 6.84 -6.61 3.37
CA LEU A 136 7.89 -7.41 2.75
C LEU A 136 7.40 -8.83 2.50
N PHE A 137 7.59 -9.32 1.29
CA PHE A 137 7.36 -10.73 1.00
C PHE A 137 8.34 -11.62 1.78
N PRO A 138 7.92 -12.83 2.21
CA PRO A 138 8.75 -13.69 3.03
C PRO A 138 9.81 -14.34 2.14
N ARG A 139 11.08 -13.98 2.33
CA ARG A 139 12.20 -14.66 1.67
C ARG A 139 12.75 -15.75 2.60
N ALA A 140 12.62 -17.01 2.18
CA ALA A 140 13.16 -18.15 2.91
C ALA A 140 14.69 -18.05 2.97
N GLY A 141 15.19 -17.50 4.06
CA GLY A 141 16.63 -17.32 4.28
C GLY A 141 17.14 -16.02 3.67
N ARG A 142 17.58 -15.13 4.55
CA ARG A 142 18.30 -13.87 4.26
C ARG A 142 19.66 -14.07 3.53
N ALA A 143 19.88 -15.24 2.93
CA ALA A 143 21.19 -15.72 2.51
C ALA A 143 21.25 -16.39 1.12
N ARG A 144 20.15 -16.59 0.38
CA ARG A 144 20.19 -17.42 -0.86
C ARG A 144 19.32 -17.04 -2.05
N SER A 145 19.01 -15.76 -2.25
CA SER A 145 18.59 -15.32 -3.59
C SER A 145 19.09 -13.91 -3.85
N TRP A 146 20.41 -13.77 -3.86
CA TRP A 146 21.03 -12.77 -4.72
C TRP A 146 20.74 -13.19 -6.16
N ASP A 147 20.41 -12.23 -7.03
CA ASP A 147 20.21 -12.48 -8.45
C ASP A 147 21.29 -13.45 -8.96
N GLU A 148 20.90 -14.46 -9.74
CA GLU A 148 21.88 -15.29 -10.45
C GLU A 148 22.76 -14.44 -11.40
N ASP A 149 22.31 -13.20 -11.69
CA ASP A 149 22.99 -12.20 -12.52
C ASP A 149 23.82 -11.14 -11.75
N ASP A 150 23.65 -10.98 -10.42
CA ASP A 150 24.49 -10.09 -9.60
C ASP A 150 24.58 -10.55 -8.13
N PRO A 151 25.59 -11.37 -7.78
CA PRO A 151 25.78 -11.89 -6.42
C PRO A 151 26.20 -10.82 -5.40
N ASP A 152 26.50 -9.59 -5.83
CA ASP A 152 26.92 -8.48 -4.97
C ASP A 152 25.79 -7.46 -4.68
N HIS A 153 24.61 -7.62 -5.30
CA HIS A 153 23.48 -6.73 -5.06
C HIS A 153 22.90 -6.90 -3.65
N VAL A 154 23.28 -6.04 -2.71
CA VAL A 154 22.62 -5.94 -1.38
C VAL A 154 21.45 -4.96 -1.47
N PRO A 155 20.18 -5.41 -1.36
CA PRO A 155 19.05 -4.50 -1.30
C PRO A 155 19.19 -3.53 -0.15
N ASP A 156 18.92 -2.26 -0.44
CA ASP A 156 18.81 -1.26 0.61
C ASP A 156 17.74 -1.71 1.62
N THR A 157 18.07 -1.66 2.92
CA THR A 157 17.08 -1.93 3.95
C THR A 157 15.99 -0.85 3.93
N PRO A 158 14.71 -1.21 4.17
CA PRO A 158 13.65 -0.22 4.27
C PRO A 158 14.01 0.90 5.25
N PRO A 159 13.67 2.16 4.93
CA PRO A 159 14.10 3.29 5.72
C PRO A 159 13.40 3.30 7.09
N ALA A 160 14.12 3.71 8.14
CA ALA A 160 13.65 3.68 9.53
C ALA A 160 12.36 4.49 9.81
N TRP A 161 11.97 5.39 8.91
CA TRP A 161 10.72 6.14 9.01
C TRP A 161 9.48 5.34 8.57
N ALA A 162 9.66 4.21 7.91
CA ALA A 162 8.60 3.31 7.47
C ALA A 162 8.35 2.22 8.52
N ARG A 163 7.09 1.83 8.70
CA ARG A 163 6.75 0.64 9.47
C ARG A 163 6.87 -0.59 8.57
N VAL A 164 7.74 -1.53 8.92
CA VAL A 164 7.92 -2.78 8.16
C VAL A 164 7.10 -3.91 8.78
N VAL A 165 6.47 -4.72 7.95
CA VAL A 165 5.69 -5.91 8.29
C VAL A 165 6.01 -6.98 7.26
N GLU A 166 6.22 -8.23 7.68
CA GLU A 166 6.29 -9.37 6.75
C GLU A 166 4.87 -9.81 6.38
N ILE A 167 4.63 -10.09 5.11
CA ILE A 167 3.31 -10.48 4.58
C ILE A 167 3.43 -11.83 3.88
N GLY A 168 2.53 -12.77 4.20
CA GLY A 168 2.56 -14.15 3.70
C GLY A 168 1.47 -14.99 4.32
#